data_AF-A0A7D8Y9P9-F1
#
_entry.id   AF-A0A7D8Y9P9-F1
#
_cell.length_a   1.000
_cell.length_b   1.000
_cell.length_c   1.000
_cell.angle_alpha   90.00
_cell.angle_beta   90.00
_cell.angle_gamma   90.00
#
_symmetry.space_group_name_H-M   'P 1'
#
loop_
_entity.id
_entity.type
_entity.pdbx_description
1 polymer ?
#
loop_
_entity_poly.entity_id
_entity_poly.type
_entity_poly.pdbx_seq_one_letter_code
_entity_poly.pdbx_strand_id
1 'polypeptide(L)'
;MTLAQDIGARYWFGGSERALPSAKEIFESQGEPHLLVVELGRVSVNCHFFLPDEIELDIDPREVVGEAEHSAVLSFVGRLASLIGRDAVVTPENSQDLPFLRFEAASGKWAVRQANDPFSLRSLD
;
A
#
# COMPACT_ATOMS: atom_id res chain seq x y z
N MET A 1 -19.27 13.80 -6.15
CA MET A 1 -17.83 14.02 -6.31
C MET A 1 -17.15 12.81 -5.70
N THR A 2 -16.56 11.93 -6.50
CA THR A 2 -15.96 10.67 -6.02
C THR A 2 -14.52 10.91 -5.60
N LEU A 3 -14.15 10.34 -4.45
CA LEU A 3 -12.83 10.46 -3.81
C LEU A 3 -11.64 10.26 -4.77
N ALA A 4 -11.81 9.44 -5.82
CA ALA A 4 -10.77 9.11 -6.79
C ALA A 4 -10.26 10.32 -7.61
N GLN A 5 -11.07 11.37 -7.81
CA GLN A 5 -10.67 12.52 -8.64
C GLN A 5 -9.76 13.52 -7.91
N ASP A 6 -9.68 13.48 -6.57
CA ASP A 6 -8.83 14.39 -5.78
C ASP A 6 -7.43 13.82 -5.47
N ILE A 7 -7.16 12.54 -5.81
CA ILE A 7 -5.92 11.82 -5.42
C ILE A 7 -4.99 11.53 -6.62
N GLY A 8 -5.33 12.03 -7.82
CA GLY A 8 -4.50 11.83 -9.01
C GLY A 8 -4.30 10.36 -9.42
N ALA A 9 -5.21 9.47 -9.00
CA ALA A 9 -5.07 8.04 -9.23
C ALA A 9 -5.29 7.68 -10.70
N ARG A 10 -4.41 6.84 -11.25
CA ARG A 10 -4.45 6.39 -12.65
C ARG A 10 -4.43 4.87 -12.70
N TYR A 11 -5.16 4.29 -13.63
CA TYR A 11 -5.36 2.85 -13.70
C TYR A 11 -4.94 2.29 -15.06
N TRP A 12 -4.25 1.16 -15.06
CA TRP A 12 -3.84 0.42 -16.25
C TRP A 12 -4.34 -1.02 -16.20
N PHE A 13 -4.68 -1.53 -17.38
CA PHE A 13 -5.00 -2.94 -17.61
C PHE A 13 -4.32 -3.39 -18.91
N GLY A 14 -3.49 -4.43 -18.82
CA GLY A 14 -2.71 -4.93 -19.97
C GLY A 14 -1.80 -3.86 -20.56
N GLY A 15 -1.17 -3.05 -19.69
CA GLY A 15 -0.24 -1.98 -20.10
C GLY A 15 -0.88 -0.73 -20.70
N SER A 16 -2.21 -0.66 -20.80
CA SER A 16 -2.93 0.51 -21.32
C SER A 16 -3.70 1.23 -20.22
N GLU A 17 -3.60 2.56 -20.17
CA GLU A 17 -4.36 3.38 -19.23
C GLU A 17 -5.86 3.31 -19.55
N ARG A 18 -6.68 3.17 -18.51
CA ARG A 18 -8.14 3.05 -18.60
C ARG A 18 -8.81 3.77 -17.41
N ALA A 19 -10.13 3.93 -17.51
CA ALA A 19 -10.92 4.33 -16.35
C ALA A 19 -10.83 3.25 -15.26
N LEU A 20 -10.72 3.67 -14.00
CA LEU A 20 -10.70 2.77 -12.84
C LEU A 20 -12.04 2.01 -12.75
N PRO A 21 -12.05 0.67 -12.86
CA PRO A 21 -13.26 -0.13 -12.70
C PRO A 21 -13.60 -0.32 -11.21
N SER A 22 -14.72 -0.99 -10.92
CA SER A 22 -15.05 -1.38 -9.56
C SER A 22 -14.05 -2.40 -9.01
N ALA A 23 -13.91 -2.46 -7.68
CA ALA A 23 -13.06 -3.47 -7.03
C ALA A 23 -13.45 -4.90 -7.44
N LYS A 24 -14.76 -5.17 -7.55
CA LYS A 24 -15.28 -6.47 -8.00
C LYS A 24 -14.74 -6.83 -9.39
N GLU A 25 -14.80 -5.90 -10.34
CA GLU A 25 -14.30 -6.14 -11.69
C GLU A 25 -12.79 -6.40 -11.71
N ILE A 26 -12.00 -5.73 -10.87
CA ILE A 26 -10.54 -5.95 -10.75
C ILE A 26 -10.23 -7.39 -10.29
N PHE A 27 -10.95 -7.89 -9.28
CA PHE A 27 -10.69 -9.22 -8.74
C PHE A 27 -11.35 -10.36 -9.55
N GLU A 28 -12.35 -10.06 -10.40
CA GLU A 28 -12.99 -11.05 -11.28
C GLU A 28 -12.32 -11.14 -12.67
N SER A 29 -11.58 -10.12 -13.10
CA SER A 29 -10.88 -10.14 -14.38
C SER A 29 -9.74 -11.16 -14.43
N GLN A 30 -9.47 -11.63 -15.65
CA GLN A 30 -8.47 -12.66 -15.94
C GLN A 30 -7.57 -12.21 -17.09
N GLY A 31 -6.35 -12.72 -17.13
CA GLY A 31 -5.46 -12.68 -18.30
C GLY A 31 -4.43 -11.55 -18.31
N GLU A 32 -4.79 -10.33 -17.92
CA GLU A 32 -3.90 -9.17 -17.99
C GLU A 32 -3.66 -8.55 -16.60
N PRO A 33 -2.48 -7.97 -16.34
CA PRO A 33 -2.17 -7.37 -15.05
C PRO A 33 -2.95 -6.07 -14.83
N HIS A 34 -3.29 -5.84 -13.57
CA HIS A 34 -3.88 -4.61 -13.06
C HIS A 34 -2.82 -3.78 -12.37
N LEU A 35 -2.83 -2.47 -12.64
CA LEU A 35 -1.99 -1.50 -11.93
C LEU A 35 -2.82 -0.26 -11.63
N LEU A 36 -2.96 0.08 -10.35
CA LEU A 36 -3.46 1.38 -9.90
C LEU A 36 -2.29 2.17 -9.34
N VAL A 37 -1.97 3.30 -9.96
CA VAL A 37 -0.95 4.23 -9.47
C VAL A 37 -1.63 5.33 -8.67
N VAL A 38 -1.17 5.53 -7.43
CA VAL A 38 -1.61 6.61 -6.54
C VAL A 38 -0.44 7.54 -6.27
N GLU A 39 -0.60 8.82 -6.55
CA GLU A 39 0.45 9.82 -6.37
C GLU A 39 0.34 10.50 -5.00
N LEU A 40 1.38 10.35 -4.18
CA LEU A 40 1.51 10.97 -2.85
C LEU A 40 2.57 12.07 -2.91
N GLY A 41 2.26 13.13 -3.69
CA GLY A 41 3.22 14.18 -3.99
C GLY A 41 4.26 13.71 -5.00
N ARG A 42 5.45 13.32 -4.54
CA ARG A 42 6.54 12.81 -5.40
C ARG A 42 6.73 11.29 -5.34
N VAL A 43 6.01 10.63 -4.46
CA VAL A 43 6.05 9.17 -4.30
C VAL A 43 4.91 8.58 -5.09
N SER A 44 5.22 7.66 -6.01
CA SER A 44 4.23 6.89 -6.73
C SER A 44 4.03 5.55 -6.04
N VAL A 45 2.81 5.26 -5.58
CA VAL A 45 2.46 3.97 -5.00
C VAL A 45 1.79 3.12 -6.08
N ASN A 46 2.45 2.04 -6.48
CA ASN A 46 1.99 1.13 -7.50
C ASN A 46 1.24 -0.04 -6.85
N CYS A 47 -0.09 -0.02 -6.95
CA CYS A 47 -0.94 -1.06 -6.40
C CYS A 47 -1.17 -2.18 -7.43
N HIS A 48 -0.73 -3.38 -7.09
CA HIS A 48 -0.92 -4.60 -7.85
C HIS A 48 -1.95 -5.52 -7.17
N PHE A 49 -2.76 -6.19 -8.00
CA PHE A 49 -3.86 -7.06 -7.57
C PHE A 49 -3.62 -8.49 -8.05
N PHE A 50 -2.50 -9.10 -7.63
CA PHE A 50 -2.09 -10.41 -8.12
C PHE A 50 -2.81 -11.57 -7.45
N LEU A 51 -3.11 -11.45 -6.16
CA LEU A 51 -3.78 -12.48 -5.38
C LEU A 51 -5.17 -11.98 -4.93
N PRO A 52 -6.18 -12.86 -4.81
CA PRO A 52 -7.53 -12.45 -4.41
C PRO A 52 -7.61 -11.88 -2.99
N ASP A 53 -6.64 -12.19 -2.14
CA ASP A 53 -6.59 -11.86 -0.72
C ASP A 53 -5.49 -10.84 -0.35
N GLU A 54 -4.67 -10.42 -1.33
CA GLU A 54 -3.59 -9.48 -1.12
C GLU A 54 -3.61 -8.33 -2.13
N ILE A 55 -3.24 -7.15 -1.65
CA ILE A 55 -2.91 -6.00 -2.49
C ILE A 55 -1.43 -5.70 -2.23
N GLU A 56 -0.62 -5.80 -3.27
CA GLU A 56 0.80 -5.48 -3.20
C GLU A 56 0.99 -4.00 -3.55
N LEU A 57 1.72 -3.28 -2.70
CA LEU A 57 2.03 -1.87 -2.89
C LEU A 57 3.53 -1.72 -3.14
N ASP A 58 3.90 -1.49 -4.39
CA ASP A 58 5.28 -1.20 -4.76
C ASP A 58 5.58 0.29 -4.60
N ILE A 59 6.64 0.58 -3.85
CA ILE A 59 7.12 1.93 -3.55
C ILE A 59 8.62 1.94 -3.75
N ASP A 60 9.11 2.90 -4.55
CA ASP A 60 10.55 3.09 -4.70
C ASP A 60 11.11 3.81 -3.45
N PRO A 61 11.99 3.18 -2.65
CA PRO A 61 12.53 3.82 -1.46
C PRO A 61 13.34 5.09 -1.79
N ARG A 62 13.79 5.27 -3.04
CA ARG A 62 14.51 6.48 -3.48
C ARG A 62 13.59 7.69 -3.60
N GLU A 63 12.28 7.50 -3.67
CA GLU A 63 11.29 8.58 -3.67
C GLU A 63 11.01 9.10 -2.25
N VAL A 64 11.27 8.28 -1.23
CA VAL A 64 11.10 8.61 0.20
C VAL A 64 12.36 9.29 0.73
N VAL A 65 12.53 10.57 0.40
CA VAL A 65 13.77 11.33 0.72
C VAL A 65 13.74 12.04 2.07
N GLY A 66 12.56 12.14 2.71
CA GLY A 66 12.39 12.90 3.94
C GLY A 66 11.13 12.53 4.70
N GLU A 67 10.91 13.29 5.79
CA GLU A 67 9.81 13.07 6.73
C GLU A 67 8.43 13.25 6.07
N ALA A 68 8.30 14.18 5.12
CA ALA A 68 7.05 14.46 4.44
C ALA A 68 6.59 13.25 3.60
N GLU A 69 7.47 12.72 2.75
CA GLU A 69 7.18 11.54 1.93
C GLU A 69 6.94 10.30 2.80
N HIS A 70 7.77 10.10 3.82
CA HIS A 70 7.62 8.98 4.76
C HIS A 70 6.25 9.03 5.46
N SER A 71 5.84 10.20 5.93
CA SER A 71 4.55 10.38 6.61
C SER A 71 3.37 10.20 5.66
N ALA A 72 3.49 10.67 4.40
CA ALA A 72 2.46 10.49 3.38
C ALA A 72 2.25 9.00 3.07
N VAL A 73 3.34 8.25 2.89
CA VAL A 73 3.30 6.79 2.66
C VAL A 73 2.65 6.07 3.84
N LEU A 74 3.13 6.28 5.08
CA LEU A 74 2.57 5.59 6.24
C LEU A 74 1.10 5.96 6.49
N SER A 75 0.71 7.22 6.25
CA SER A 75 -0.68 7.64 6.37
C SER A 75 -1.56 6.97 5.33
N PHE A 76 -1.12 6.91 4.07
CA PHE A 76 -1.84 6.25 3.00
C PHE A 76 -2.02 4.76 3.28
N VAL A 77 -0.93 4.04 3.56
CA VAL A 77 -0.96 2.60 3.83
C VAL A 77 -1.82 2.28 5.05
N GLY A 78 -1.64 3.02 6.15
CA GLY A 78 -2.43 2.82 7.37
C GLY A 78 -3.92 3.08 7.15
N ARG A 79 -4.28 4.15 6.42
CA ARG A 79 -5.69 4.43 6.08
C ARG A 79 -6.29 3.34 5.21
N LEU A 80 -5.57 2.89 4.19
CA LEU A 80 -6.03 1.82 3.31
C LEU A 80 -6.25 0.52 4.10
N ALA A 81 -5.27 0.13 4.91
CA ALA A 81 -5.33 -1.04 5.80
C ALA A 81 -6.53 -0.97 6.75
N SER A 82 -6.76 0.17 7.41
CA SER A 82 -7.93 0.38 8.27
C SER A 82 -9.25 0.32 7.51
N LEU A 83 -9.34 0.87 6.29
CA LEU A 83 -10.55 0.84 5.48
C LEU A 83 -10.91 -0.58 5.02
N ILE A 84 -9.90 -1.40 4.72
CA ILE A 84 -10.09 -2.81 4.32
C ILE A 84 -10.29 -3.70 5.56
N GLY A 85 -9.84 -3.27 6.74
CA GLY A 85 -9.88 -4.06 7.97
C GLY A 85 -8.82 -5.16 7.99
N ARG A 86 -7.65 -4.91 7.38
CA ARG A 86 -6.54 -5.86 7.26
C ARG A 86 -5.23 -5.20 7.66
N ASP A 87 -4.36 -5.95 8.32
CA ASP A 87 -3.02 -5.48 8.64
C ASP A 87 -2.21 -5.21 7.36
N ALA A 88 -1.26 -4.29 7.45
CA ALA A 88 -0.29 -4.05 6.39
C ALA A 88 1.12 -4.33 6.89
N VAL A 89 1.97 -4.80 5.97
CA VAL A 89 3.34 -5.18 6.27
C VAL A 89 4.24 -4.54 5.22
N VAL A 90 5.32 -3.89 5.65
CA VAL A 90 6.32 -3.29 4.75
C VAL A 90 7.58 -4.14 4.80
N THR A 91 8.01 -4.64 3.65
CA THR A 91 9.15 -5.56 3.52
C THR A 91 10.12 -5.05 2.45
N PRO A 92 11.39 -5.52 2.44
CA PRO A 92 12.17 -5.48 1.23
C PRO A 92 11.47 -6.26 0.11
N GLU A 93 11.78 -5.91 -1.12
CA GLU A 93 11.36 -6.68 -2.30
C GLU A 93 11.74 -8.17 -2.10
N ASN A 94 10.80 -9.07 -2.39
CA ASN A 94 10.97 -10.53 -2.31
C ASN A 94 11.34 -11.11 -0.94
N SER A 95 11.26 -10.33 0.16
CA SER A 95 11.70 -10.75 1.50
C SER A 95 10.57 -10.59 2.54
N GLN A 96 9.42 -11.23 2.30
CA GLN A 96 8.23 -11.10 3.15
C GLN A 96 8.45 -11.61 4.60
N ASP A 97 9.42 -12.50 4.79
CA ASP A 97 9.85 -13.04 6.08
C ASP A 97 10.68 -12.05 6.92
N LEU A 98 11.06 -10.91 6.35
CA LEU A 98 11.88 -9.88 7.00
C LEU A 98 11.20 -8.50 6.99
N PRO A 99 10.04 -8.31 7.67
CA PRO A 99 9.35 -7.04 7.59
C PRO A 99 10.09 -5.93 8.34
N PHE A 100 10.06 -4.72 7.80
CA PHE A 100 10.55 -3.52 8.50
C PHE A 100 9.49 -2.96 9.44
N LEU A 101 8.25 -2.85 8.94
CA LEU A 101 7.13 -2.24 9.62
C LEU A 101 5.90 -3.13 9.51
N ARG A 102 5.05 -3.06 10.53
CA ARG A 102 3.71 -3.64 10.51
C ARG A 102 2.70 -2.61 11.00
N PHE A 103 1.58 -2.50 10.33
CA PHE A 103 0.41 -1.76 10.79
C PHE A 103 -0.66 -2.74 11.24
N GLU A 104 -1.15 -2.58 12.46
CA GLU A 104 -2.27 -3.35 13.00
C GLU A 104 -3.57 -2.58 12.77
N ALA A 105 -4.44 -3.09 11.90
CA ALA A 105 -5.67 -2.37 11.52
C ALA A 105 -6.65 -2.23 12.69
N ALA A 106 -6.67 -3.20 13.61
CA ALA A 106 -7.56 -3.21 14.76
C ALA A 106 -7.24 -2.09 15.77
N SER A 107 -5.96 -1.76 15.95
CA SER A 107 -5.51 -0.73 16.90
C SER A 107 -5.12 0.59 16.23
N GLY A 108 -4.89 0.59 14.91
CA GLY A 108 -4.42 1.74 14.16
C GLY A 108 -2.96 2.09 14.46
N LYS A 109 -2.15 1.13 14.92
CA LYS A 109 -0.76 1.36 15.36
C LYS A 109 0.26 0.76 14.40
N TRP A 110 1.36 1.48 14.23
CA TRP A 110 2.57 0.98 13.57
C TRP A 110 3.54 0.36 14.58
N ALA A 111 4.18 -0.73 14.18
CA ALA A 111 5.27 -1.39 14.90
C ALA A 111 6.49 -1.49 13.98
N VAL A 112 7.67 -1.26 14.55
CA VAL A 112 8.96 -1.44 13.85
C VAL A 112 9.57 -2.78 14.28
N ARG A 113 10.14 -3.53 13.33
CA ARG A 113 10.89 -4.74 13.64
C ARG A 113 12.09 -4.41 14.53
N GLN A 114 12.23 -5.14 15.64
CA GLN A 114 13.42 -5.10 16.49
C GLN A 114 14.27 -6.35 16.29
N ALA A 115 15.59 -6.23 16.45
CA ALA A 115 16.53 -7.33 16.26
C ALA A 115 16.31 -8.49 17.26
N ASN A 116 15.83 -8.20 18.46
CA ASN A 116 15.69 -9.17 19.55
C ASN A 116 14.23 -9.57 19.84
N ASP A 117 13.25 -8.91 19.21
CA ASP A 117 11.82 -9.18 19.37
C ASP A 117 11.01 -8.56 18.20
N PRO A 118 10.73 -9.32 17.13
CA PRO A 118 10.07 -8.78 15.94
C PRO A 118 8.60 -8.45 16.24
N PHE A 119 8.28 -7.16 16.21
CA PHE A 119 6.92 -6.56 16.28
C PHE A 119 6.25 -6.52 17.65
N SER A 120 7.00 -6.63 18.75
CA SER A 120 6.47 -6.20 20.05
C SER A 120 5.96 -4.76 19.96
N LEU A 121 4.64 -4.60 20.12
CA LEU A 121 3.95 -3.31 20.10
C LEU A 121 4.39 -2.50 21.31
N ARG A 122 5.45 -1.68 21.16
CA ARG A 122 5.65 -0.55 22.06
C ARG A 122 4.81 0.61 21.55
N SER A 123 3.92 1.11 22.42
CA SER A 123 3.25 2.38 22.18
C SER A 123 4.32 3.47 22.05
N LEU A 124 4.29 4.20 20.94
CA LEU A 124 5.03 5.46 20.79
C LEU A 124 4.16 6.54 21.44
N ASP A 125 4.22 6.61 22.77
CA ASP A 125 3.62 7.69 23.57
C ASP A 125 4.63 8.83 23.76
#